data_AF-A0A968CM84-F1
#
_entry.id   AF-A0A968CM84-F1
#
_cell.length_a   1.000
_cell.length_b   1.000
_cell.length_c   1.000
_cell.angle_alpha   90.00
_cell.angle_beta   90.00
_cell.angle_gamma   90.00
#
_symmetry.space_group_name_H-M   'P 1'
#
loop_
_entity.id
_entity.type
_entity.pdbx_description
1 polymer ?
#
loop_
_entity_poly.entity_id
_entity_poly.type
_entity_poly.pdbx_seq_one_letter_code
_entity_poly.pdbx_strand_id
1 'polypeptide(L)'
;KSGIVVTGSTKIDVISHKFRKAADELGLRQFTFHNLRDTYASWMVQSGVNLKIIQELLGHESIQTTLIYAHLAPDSRFIAAQVIDQQLENVSTNIRDHQIAEPALRLYRIDTSA
;
A
#
# COMPACT_ATOMS: atom_id res chain seq x y z
N LYS A 1 -47.00 -12.27 -30.30
CA LYS A 1 -46.30 -11.34 -31.22
C LYS A 1 -44.85 -11.29 -30.79
N SER A 2 -43.94 -11.70 -31.68
CA SER A 2 -42.52 -11.93 -31.42
C SER A 2 -41.83 -10.71 -30.79
N GLY A 3 -41.21 -10.91 -29.64
CA GLY A 3 -40.25 -9.96 -29.07
C GLY A 3 -38.97 -10.04 -29.89
N ILE A 4 -38.61 -8.94 -30.55
CA ILE A 4 -37.34 -8.81 -31.26
C ILE A 4 -36.21 -8.94 -30.22
N VAL A 5 -35.46 -10.03 -30.28
CA VAL A 5 -34.20 -10.17 -29.56
C VAL A 5 -33.21 -9.22 -30.25
N VAL A 6 -32.99 -8.05 -29.67
CA VAL A 6 -31.95 -7.11 -30.13
C VAL A 6 -30.60 -7.74 -29.84
N THR A 7 -30.10 -8.53 -30.77
CA THR A 7 -28.71 -9.02 -30.83
C THR A 7 -27.84 -7.92 -31.41
N GLY A 8 -27.71 -6.83 -30.67
CA GLY A 8 -26.73 -5.77 -30.96
C GLY A 8 -25.60 -5.86 -29.95
N SER A 9 -24.39 -6.23 -30.39
CA SER A 9 -23.20 -6.16 -29.54
C SER A 9 -23.02 -4.74 -29.01
N THR A 10 -22.97 -4.59 -27.69
CA THR A 10 -22.75 -3.30 -27.05
C THR A 10 -21.32 -2.82 -27.30
N LYS A 11 -21.05 -1.52 -27.11
CA LYS A 11 -19.68 -0.99 -27.16
C LYS A 11 -18.73 -1.75 -26.22
N ILE A 12 -19.24 -2.21 -25.07
CA ILE A 12 -18.50 -3.00 -24.07
C ILE A 12 -18.10 -4.36 -24.63
N ASP A 13 -18.99 -5.01 -25.37
CA ASP A 13 -18.72 -6.31 -26.01
C ASP A 13 -17.61 -6.19 -27.05
N VAL A 14 -17.64 -5.11 -27.84
CA VAL A 14 -16.61 -4.84 -28.86
C VAL A 14 -15.24 -4.63 -28.21
N ILE A 15 -15.16 -3.85 -27.14
CA ILE A 15 -13.90 -3.61 -26.41
C ILE A 15 -13.38 -4.91 -25.80
N SER A 16 -14.26 -5.67 -25.15
CA SER A 16 -13.91 -6.95 -24.52
C SER A 16 -13.42 -7.97 -25.54
N HIS A 17 -14.03 -8.01 -26.72
CA HIS A 17 -13.61 -8.89 -27.81
C HIS A 17 -12.24 -8.49 -28.37
N LYS A 18 -12.03 -7.19 -28.66
CA LYS A 18 -10.74 -6.68 -29.16
C LYS A 18 -9.61 -6.91 -28.16
N PHE A 19 -9.86 -6.67 -26.88
CA PHE A 19 -8.90 -6.91 -25.81
C PHE A 19 -8.49 -8.38 -25.75
N ARG A 20 -9.47 -9.30 -25.77
CA ARG A 20 -9.21 -10.74 -25.74
C ARG A 20 -8.38 -11.18 -26.94
N LYS A 21 -8.72 -10.70 -28.14
CA LYS A 21 -7.95 -10.98 -29.35
C LYS A 21 -6.49 -10.53 -29.23
N ALA A 22 -6.25 -9.31 -28.73
CA ALA A 22 -4.89 -8.82 -28.52
C ALA A 22 -4.13 -9.64 -27.46
N ALA A 23 -4.80 -10.08 -26.40
CA ALA A 23 -4.20 -10.95 -25.40
C ALA A 23 -3.84 -12.33 -25.97
N ASP A 24 -4.70 -12.91 -26.81
CA ASP A 24 -4.45 -14.18 -27.49
C ASP A 24 -3.26 -14.07 -28.48
N GLU A 25 -3.15 -12.96 -29.20
CA GLU A 25 -2.01 -12.66 -30.10
C GLU A 25 -0.68 -12.56 -29.35
N LEU A 26 -0.71 -12.13 -28.08
CA LEU A 26 0.44 -12.09 -27.18
C LEU A 26 0.68 -13.42 -26.44
N GLY A 27 -0.13 -14.45 -26.69
CA GLY A 27 -0.03 -15.76 -26.04
C GLY A 27 -0.52 -15.80 -24.59
N LEU A 28 -1.25 -14.78 -24.13
CA LEU A 28 -1.78 -14.69 -22.77
C LEU A 28 -3.07 -15.50 -22.65
N ARG A 29 -2.97 -16.71 -22.10
CA ARG A 29 -4.11 -17.63 -21.97
C ARG A 29 -5.15 -17.10 -20.96
N GLN A 30 -6.40 -17.01 -21.40
CA GLN A 30 -7.56 -16.65 -20.55
C GLN A 30 -7.43 -15.29 -19.85
N PHE A 31 -6.74 -14.32 -20.48
CA PHE A 31 -6.54 -13.00 -19.89
C PHE A 31 -7.75 -12.09 -20.14
N THR A 32 -8.21 -11.43 -19.09
CA THR A 32 -9.39 -10.55 -19.09
C THR A 32 -9.13 -9.27 -18.30
N PHE A 33 -10.03 -8.30 -18.40
CA PHE A 33 -9.96 -7.09 -17.56
C PHE A 33 -10.00 -7.37 -16.05
N HIS A 34 -10.53 -8.52 -15.61
CA HIS A 34 -10.49 -8.89 -14.20
C HIS A 34 -9.05 -9.15 -13.75
N ASN A 35 -8.22 -9.77 -14.59
CA ASN A 35 -6.81 -10.00 -14.26
C ASN A 35 -6.03 -8.69 -14.08
N LEU A 36 -6.38 -7.65 -14.83
CA LEU A 36 -5.81 -6.31 -14.65
C LEU A 36 -6.22 -5.71 -13.30
N ARG A 37 -7.50 -5.88 -12.91
CA ARG A 37 -8.00 -5.46 -11.59
C ARG A 37 -7.26 -6.20 -10.46
N ASP A 38 -7.04 -7.50 -10.62
CA ASP A 38 -6.35 -8.32 -9.64
C ASP A 38 -4.88 -7.92 -9.51
N THR A 39 -4.23 -7.60 -10.63
CA THR A 39 -2.84 -7.10 -10.66
C THR A 39 -2.73 -5.77 -9.93
N TYR A 40 -3.64 -4.84 -10.20
CA TYR A 40 -3.68 -3.54 -9.52
C TYR A 40 -3.86 -3.70 -8.00
N ALA A 41 -4.82 -4.51 -7.57
CA ALA A 41 -5.06 -4.78 -6.15
C ALA A 41 -3.82 -5.38 -5.48
N SER A 42 -3.19 -6.37 -6.15
CA SER A 42 -2.00 -7.05 -5.65
C SER A 42 -0.83 -6.10 -5.46
N TRP A 43 -0.57 -5.19 -6.40
CA TRP A 43 0.51 -4.21 -6.28
C TRP A 43 0.27 -3.20 -5.18
N MET A 44 -0.96 -2.73 -5.02
CA MET A 44 -1.32 -1.79 -3.96
C MET A 44 -1.14 -2.41 -2.58
N VAL A 45 -1.57 -3.66 -2.40
CA VAL A 45 -1.38 -4.36 -1.11
C VAL A 45 0.11 -4.60 -0.81
N GLN A 46 0.88 -5.05 -1.80
CA GLN A 46 2.34 -5.24 -1.63
C GLN A 46 3.06 -3.94 -1.31
N SER A 47 2.57 -2.80 -1.82
CA SER A 47 3.08 -1.47 -1.50
C SER A 47 2.66 -0.98 -0.10
N GLY A 48 1.93 -1.80 0.67
CA GLY A 48 1.49 -1.48 2.02
C GLY A 48 0.26 -0.58 2.09
N VAL A 49 -0.48 -0.39 0.98
CA VAL A 49 -1.69 0.43 0.99
C VAL A 49 -2.80 -0.28 1.77
N ASN A 50 -3.56 0.49 2.54
CA ASN A 50 -4.65 -0.02 3.35
C ASN A 50 -5.76 -0.66 2.49
N LEU A 51 -6.21 -1.87 2.87
CA LEU A 51 -7.25 -2.62 2.15
C LEU A 51 -8.58 -1.87 2.01
N LYS A 52 -8.93 -1.00 2.96
CA LYS A 52 -10.14 -0.16 2.86
C LYS A 52 -10.02 0.86 1.74
N ILE A 53 -8.86 1.49 1.61
CA ILE A 53 -8.58 2.43 0.51
C ILE A 53 -8.64 1.69 -0.83
N ILE A 54 -8.03 0.50 -0.89
CA ILE A 54 -8.06 -0.33 -2.11
C ILE A 54 -9.50 -0.73 -2.47
N GLN A 55 -10.35 -1.07 -1.47
CA GLN A 55 -11.77 -1.38 -1.68
C GLN A 55 -12.49 -0.21 -2.35
N GLU A 56 -12.29 1.02 -1.85
CA GLU A 56 -12.93 2.23 -2.37
C GLU A 56 -12.45 2.55 -3.79
N LEU A 57 -11.14 2.46 -4.04
CA LEU A 57 -10.55 2.69 -5.37
C LEU A 57 -11.04 1.68 -6.41
N LEU A 58 -11.23 0.43 -6.00
CA LEU A 58 -11.73 -0.63 -6.87
C LEU A 58 -13.27 -0.65 -6.99
N GLY A 59 -13.98 0.12 -6.16
CA GLY A 59 -15.44 0.12 -6.10
C GLY A 59 -16.02 -1.22 -5.66
N HIS A 60 -15.32 -1.98 -4.81
CA HIS A 60 -15.84 -3.24 -4.28
C HIS A 60 -16.95 -2.98 -3.27
N GLU A 61 -18.13 -3.53 -3.53
CA GLU A 61 -19.29 -3.43 -2.64
C GLU A 61 -18.99 -3.99 -1.25
N SER A 62 -18.28 -5.12 -1.19
CA SER A 62 -17.88 -5.78 0.05
C SER A 62 -16.37 -5.78 0.22
N ILE A 63 -15.93 -5.49 1.45
CA ILE A 63 -14.52 -5.63 1.84
C ILE A 63 -14.03 -7.08 1.69
N GLN A 64 -14.93 -8.08 1.74
CA GLN A 64 -14.58 -9.49 1.55
C GLN A 64 -13.92 -9.75 0.19
N THR A 65 -14.36 -9.04 -0.85
CA THR A 65 -13.77 -9.12 -2.19
C THR A 65 -12.34 -8.59 -2.21
N THR A 66 -12.03 -7.58 -1.40
CA THR A 66 -10.67 -7.02 -1.30
C THR A 66 -9.79 -7.84 -0.35
N LEU A 67 -10.38 -8.49 0.66
CA LEU A 67 -9.65 -9.30 1.64
C LEU A 67 -8.93 -10.49 1.02
N ILE A 68 -9.32 -10.95 -0.18
CA ILE A 68 -8.60 -11.99 -0.91
C ILE A 68 -7.12 -11.61 -1.15
N TYR A 69 -6.81 -10.31 -1.21
CA TYR A 69 -5.45 -9.80 -1.41
C TYR A 69 -4.67 -9.61 -0.11
N ALA A 70 -5.29 -9.71 1.06
CA ALA A 70 -4.66 -9.37 2.34
C ALA A 70 -3.37 -10.15 2.62
N HIS A 71 -3.26 -11.37 2.10
CA HIS A 71 -2.08 -12.23 2.25
C HIS A 71 -0.83 -11.68 1.53
N LEU A 72 -1.00 -10.74 0.59
CA LEU A 72 0.09 -10.08 -0.13
C LEU A 72 0.68 -8.89 0.64
N ALA A 73 0.11 -8.56 1.81
CA ALA A 73 0.56 -7.43 2.59
C ALA A 73 2.02 -7.65 3.03
N PRO A 74 2.86 -6.62 2.99
CA PRO A 74 4.21 -6.72 3.55
C PRO A 74 4.12 -7.12 5.02
N ASP A 75 5.13 -7.86 5.51
CA ASP A 75 5.18 -8.25 6.92
C ASP A 75 5.28 -7.00 7.80
N SER A 76 4.12 -6.54 8.25
CA SER A 76 3.95 -5.32 9.01
C SER A 76 4.57 -5.42 10.40
N ARG A 77 4.80 -6.65 10.90
CA ARG A 77 5.49 -6.85 12.19
C ARG A 77 6.95 -6.48 12.10
N PHE A 78 7.60 -6.87 10.99
CA PHE A 78 9.00 -6.54 10.75
C PHE A 78 9.20 -5.03 10.59
N ILE A 79 8.37 -4.38 9.76
CA ILE A 79 8.41 -2.92 9.57
C ILE A 79 8.13 -2.19 10.89
N ALA A 80 7.12 -2.61 11.66
CA ALA A 80 6.77 -1.96 12.92
C ALA A 80 7.89 -2.07 13.97
N ALA A 81 8.55 -3.23 14.06
CA ALA A 81 9.70 -3.40 14.94
C ALA A 81 10.85 -2.44 14.57
N GLN A 82 11.18 -2.34 13.28
CA GLN A 82 12.23 -1.42 12.80
C GLN A 82 11.93 0.04 13.10
N VAL A 83 10.66 0.46 12.96
CA VAL A 83 10.27 1.84 13.27
C VAL A 83 10.49 2.16 14.75
N ILE A 84 10.13 1.25 15.65
CA ILE A 84 10.36 1.44 17.10
C ILE A 84 11.85 1.49 17.41
N ASP A 85 12.64 0.57 16.84
CA ASP A 85 14.10 0.54 17.05
C ASP A 85 14.75 1.88 16.62
N GLN A 86 14.39 2.39 15.45
CA GLN A 86 14.90 3.68 14.95
C GLN A 86 14.51 4.86 15.86
N GLN A 87 13.29 4.87 16.40
CA GLN A 87 12.87 5.91 17.34
C GLN A 87 13.65 5.84 18.66
N LEU A 88 13.90 4.63 19.18
CA LEU A 88 14.69 4.43 20.40
C LEU A 88 16.15 4.87 20.24
N GLU A 89 16.75 4.60 19.08
CA GLU A 89 18.09 5.08 18.75
C GLU A 89 18.15 6.61 18.71
N ASN A 90 17.18 7.26 18.06
CA ASN A 90 17.09 8.73 17.96
C ASN A 90 16.89 9.41 19.32
N VAL A 91 16.18 8.78 20.25
CA VAL A 91 16.03 9.26 21.64
C VAL A 91 17.35 9.12 22.39
N SER A 92 18.06 7.99 22.21
CA SER A 92 19.32 7.72 22.88
C SER A 92 20.44 8.68 22.46
N THR A 93 20.48 9.08 21.18
CA THR A 93 21.43 10.09 20.68
C THR A 93 21.10 11.48 21.23
N ASN A 94 19.82 11.89 21.22
CA ASN A 94 19.39 13.17 21.79
C ASN A 94 19.71 13.32 23.28
N ILE A 95 19.51 12.27 24.07
CA ILE A 95 19.84 12.29 25.51
C ILE A 95 21.35 12.43 25.73
N ARG A 96 22.17 11.73 24.93
CA ARG A 96 23.63 11.87 24.99
C ARG A 96 24.03 13.31 24.71
N ASP A 97 23.58 13.89 23.61
CA ASP A 97 23.95 15.25 23.20
C ASP A 97 23.52 16.33 24.20
N HIS A 98 22.39 16.14 24.90
CA HIS A 98 21.94 17.06 25.95
C HIS A 98 22.73 16.91 27.26
N GLN A 99 23.20 15.70 27.60
CA GLN A 99 24.01 15.45 28.80
C GLN A 99 25.48 15.91 28.65
N ILE A 100 26.01 16.06 27.42
CA ILE A 100 27.36 16.61 27.19
C ILE A 100 27.37 18.14 27.07
N ALA A 101 26.21 18.80 26.92
CA ALA A 101 26.11 20.26 26.92
C ALA A 101 26.16 20.88 28.34
N GLU A 102 25.72 20.13 29.36
CA GLU A 102 25.63 20.55 30.77
C GLU A 102 26.72 20.05 31.76
N PRO A 103 27.93 19.56 31.38
CA PRO A 103 29.05 19.42 32.32
C PRO A 103 29.97 20.66 32.35
N ALA A 104 29.96 21.51 31.32
CA ALA A 104 30.89 22.63 31.20
C ALA A 104 30.51 23.87 32.04
N LEU A 105 29.24 24.01 32.43
CA LEU A 105 28.76 25.20 33.17
C LEU A 105 28.80 25.04 34.70
N ARG A 106 29.19 23.87 35.22
CA ARG A 106 29.29 23.62 36.67
C ARG A 106 30.64 24.03 37.28
N LEU A 107 31.67 24.21 36.47
CA LEU A 107 33.03 24.56 36.94
C LEU A 107 33.26 26.07 37.09
N TYR A 108 32.29 26.93 36.76
CA TYR A 108 32.43 28.40 36.87
C TYR A 108 31.57 29.03 37.98
N ARG A 109 31.06 28.23 38.93
CA ARG A 109 30.11 28.70 39.96
C ARG A 109 30.63 28.64 41.41
N ILE A 110 31.94 28.50 41.58
CA ILE A 110 32.61 28.57 42.88
C ILE A 110 33.77 29.54 42.69
N ASP A 111 33.53 30.82 42.97
CA ASP A 111 34.52 31.83 43.37
C ASP A 111 33.86 33.22 43.34
N THR A 112 33.00 33.49 44.33
CA THR A 112 32.78 34.85 44.85
C THR A 112 32.29 34.71 46.29
N SER A 113 33.23 34.37 47.18
CA SER A 113 33.16 34.79 48.58
C SER A 113 33.63 36.24 48.66
N ALA A 114 32.74 37.12 49.12
CA ALA A 114 33.04 38.31 49.92
C ALA A 114 31.73 38.85 50.52
#